data_AF-A0A0M4E6H4-F1
#
_entry.id   AF-A0A0M4E6H4-F1
#
_cell.length_a   1.000
_cell.length_b   1.000
_cell.length_c   1.000
_cell.angle_alpha   90.00
_cell.angle_beta   90.00
_cell.angle_gamma   90.00
#
_symmetry.space_group_name_H-M   'P 1'
#
loop_
_entity.id
_entity.type
_entity.pdbx_description
1 polymer ?
#
loop_
_entity_poly.entity_id
_entity_poly.type
_entity_poly.pdbx_seq_one_letter_code
_entity_poly.pdbx_strand_id
1 'polypeptide(L)'
;MCCKQSRAVVRATPTRLRVLSYSGLLLSIYTLYIKLRLDQDASYTALCDLAEQVSCTAVFKSDYGRGFGLTQHLFGPSSDYLNPPNGSIGIVFYLLLLFSCK
;
A
#
# COMPACT_ATOMS: atom_id res chain seq x y z
N MET A 1 7.00 -25.34 -11.82
CA MET A 1 5.59 -24.99 -11.49
C MET A 1 5.53 -23.55 -10.98
N CYS A 2 5.61 -22.52 -11.84
CA CYS A 2 5.32 -21.14 -11.43
C CYS A 2 4.80 -20.33 -12.61
N CYS A 3 3.67 -20.76 -13.16
CA CYS A 3 2.83 -19.93 -14.02
C CYS A 3 1.39 -20.44 -13.88
N LYS A 4 0.89 -20.37 -12.64
CA LYS A 4 -0.53 -20.51 -12.35
C LYS A 4 -1.01 -19.35 -11.48
N GLN A 5 -0.42 -18.17 -11.67
CA GLN A 5 -1.02 -16.92 -11.21
C GLN A 5 -2.01 -16.48 -12.28
N SER A 6 -3.27 -16.30 -11.88
CA SER A 6 -4.47 -16.05 -12.69
C SER A 6 -4.24 -15.45 -14.09
N ARG A 7 -4.84 -16.10 -15.10
CA ARG A 7 -4.85 -15.71 -16.53
C ARG A 7 -5.15 -14.23 -16.82
N ALA A 8 -5.65 -13.47 -15.85
CA ALA A 8 -5.93 -12.04 -15.96
C ALA A 8 -4.72 -11.11 -15.70
N VAL A 9 -3.78 -11.48 -14.81
CA VAL A 9 -2.60 -10.63 -14.48
C VAL A 9 -1.45 -10.87 -15.48
N VAL A 10 -1.40 -12.07 -16.07
CA VAL A 10 -0.28 -12.58 -16.87
C VAL A 10 -0.46 -12.33 -18.37
N ARG A 11 -0.82 -11.11 -18.76
CA ARG A 11 -0.59 -10.61 -20.13
C ARG A 11 0.58 -9.64 -20.21
N ALA A 12 1.17 -9.27 -19.07
CA ALA A 12 2.37 -8.45 -19.01
C ALA A 12 3.63 -9.31 -19.20
N THR A 13 4.49 -8.92 -20.14
CA THR A 13 5.85 -9.48 -20.27
C THR A 13 6.62 -9.37 -18.94
N PRO A 14 7.48 -10.34 -18.57
CA PRO A 14 8.14 -10.39 -17.25
C PRO A 14 8.89 -9.10 -16.88
N THR A 15 9.49 -8.41 -17.85
CA THR A 15 10.14 -7.10 -17.65
C THR A 15 9.15 -6.00 -17.24
N ARG A 16 7.96 -5.96 -17.85
CA ARG A 16 6.91 -4.98 -17.51
C ARG A 16 6.41 -5.20 -16.09
N LEU A 17 6.19 -6.46 -15.71
CA LEU A 17 5.76 -6.79 -14.35
C LEU A 17 6.79 -6.33 -13.31
N ARG A 18 8.08 -6.60 -13.54
CA ARG A 18 9.16 -6.16 -12.63
C ARG A 18 9.19 -4.65 -12.46
N VAL A 19 9.14 -3.88 -13.55
CA VAL A 19 9.13 -2.40 -13.49
C VAL A 19 7.92 -1.91 -12.70
N LEU A 20 6.73 -2.43 -12.99
CA LEU A 20 5.50 -2.06 -12.28
C LEU A 20 5.58 -2.43 -10.78
N SER A 21 6.15 -3.59 -10.44
CA SER A 21 6.33 -4.01 -9.06
C SER A 21 7.33 -3.14 -8.31
N TYR A 22 8.44 -2.71 -8.94
CA TYR A 22 9.35 -1.76 -8.32
C TYR A 22 8.70 -0.40 -8.09
N SER A 23 7.95 0.13 -9.08
CA SER A 23 7.21 1.39 -8.88
C SER A 23 6.16 1.26 -7.77
N GLY A 24 5.42 0.14 -7.74
CA GLY A 24 4.42 -0.13 -6.72
C GLY A 24 5.04 -0.26 -5.32
N LEU A 25 6.20 -0.89 -5.21
CA LEU A 25 6.95 -1.01 -3.96
C LEU A 25 7.38 0.38 -3.44
N LEU A 26 7.94 1.24 -4.29
CA LEU A 26 8.33 2.60 -3.92
C LEU A 26 7.12 3.44 -3.44
N LEU A 27 6.01 3.37 -4.18
CA LEU A 27 4.76 4.03 -3.79
C LEU A 27 4.24 3.48 -2.44
N SER A 28 4.30 2.17 -2.22
CA SER A 28 3.86 1.55 -0.97
C SER A 28 4.72 1.96 0.23
N ILE A 29 6.04 2.08 0.05
CA ILE A 29 6.96 2.62 1.06
C ILE A 29 6.62 4.07 1.38
N TYR A 30 6.35 4.89 0.35
CA TYR A 30 6.04 6.30 0.54
C TYR A 30 4.70 6.51 1.28
N THR A 31 3.68 5.74 0.93
CA THR A 31 2.39 5.80 1.63
C THR A 31 2.48 5.31 3.08
N LEU A 32 3.29 4.28 3.34
CA LEU A 32 3.60 3.87 4.71
C LEU A 32 4.29 5.00 5.49
N TYR A 33 5.27 5.68 4.88
CA TYR A 33 5.94 6.83 5.48
C TYR A 33 4.97 7.95 5.85
N ILE A 34 4.08 8.33 4.92
CA ILE A 34 3.04 9.34 5.18
C ILE A 34 2.18 8.92 6.38
N LYS A 35 1.73 7.66 6.40
CA LYS A 35 0.87 7.17 7.48
C LYS A 35 1.56 7.22 8.83
N LEU A 36 2.81 6.75 8.92
CA LEU A 36 3.60 6.81 10.14
C LEU A 36 3.84 8.25 10.61
N ARG A 37 4.08 9.19 9.68
CA ARG A 37 4.20 10.61 10.01
C ARG A 37 2.89 11.19 10.52
N LEU A 38 1.76 10.86 9.90
CA LEU A 38 0.43 11.31 10.35
C LEU A 38 0.04 10.76 11.72
N ASP A 39 0.45 9.54 12.04
CA ASP A 39 0.20 8.95 13.36
C ASP A 39 1.06 9.62 14.46
N GLN A 40 2.24 10.14 14.10
CA GLN A 40 3.10 10.90 15.00
C GLN A 40 2.69 12.38 15.11
N ASP A 41 2.29 12.98 13.99
CA ASP A 41 1.93 14.39 13.86
C ASP A 41 0.75 14.54 12.90
N ALA A 42 -0.43 14.80 13.46
CA ALA A 42 -1.67 14.95 12.70
C ALA A 42 -1.72 16.22 11.83
N SER A 43 -0.75 17.14 11.96
CA SER A 43 -0.60 18.35 11.15
C SER A 43 0.35 18.17 9.96
N TYR A 44 1.01 17.01 9.85
CA TYR A 44 1.86 16.67 8.71
C TYR A 44 1.08 16.72 7.38
N THR A 45 1.70 17.27 6.34
CA THR A 45 1.15 17.33 4.97
C THR A 45 2.08 16.60 4.01
N ALA A 46 1.53 15.67 3.23
CA ALA A 46 2.26 14.88 2.25
C ALA A 46 2.65 15.67 0.99
N LEU A 47 3.72 15.26 0.31
CA LEU A 47 4.15 15.87 -0.95
C LEU A 47 3.21 15.55 -2.12
N CYS A 48 2.43 14.46 -2.01
CA CYS A 48 1.44 14.10 -3.03
C CYS A 48 0.06 14.76 -2.81
N ASP A 49 0.00 15.80 -1.98
CA ASP A 49 -1.13 16.72 -1.92
C ASP A 49 -0.97 17.78 -3.02
N LEU A 50 -1.63 17.57 -4.15
CA LEU A 50 -1.48 18.38 -5.36
C LEU A 50 -2.53 19.49 -5.48
N ALA A 51 -3.71 19.25 -4.90
CA ALA A 51 -4.85 20.17 -4.89
C ALA A 51 -5.74 19.84 -3.69
N GLU A 52 -6.67 20.73 -3.34
CA GLU A 52 -7.58 20.54 -2.22
C GLU A 52 -8.42 19.25 -2.35
N GLN A 53 -8.80 18.89 -3.58
CA GLN A 53 -9.55 17.66 -3.87
C GLN A 53 -8.64 16.43 -4.09
N VAL A 54 -7.32 16.63 -4.21
CA VAL A 54 -6.33 15.56 -4.47
C VAL A 54 -5.28 15.59 -3.35
N SER A 55 -5.67 15.05 -2.19
CA SER A 55 -4.82 14.97 -1.00
C SER A 55 -4.62 13.51 -0.57
N CYS A 56 -3.37 13.05 -0.67
CA CYS A 56 -2.90 11.83 -0.04
C CYS A 56 -3.04 11.90 1.48
N THR A 57 -2.77 13.06 2.07
CA THR A 57 -2.89 13.28 3.51
C THR A 57 -4.30 12.95 3.99
N ALA A 58 -5.32 13.50 3.34
CA ALA A 58 -6.72 13.23 3.67
C ALA A 58 -7.06 11.73 3.54
N VAL A 59 -6.62 11.10 2.44
CA VAL A 59 -6.85 9.67 2.19
C VAL A 59 -6.21 8.79 3.28
N PHE A 60 -4.94 8.98 3.59
CA PHE A 60 -4.23 8.14 4.57
C PHE A 60 -4.57 8.51 6.03
N LYS A 61 -5.09 9.70 6.29
CA LYS A 61 -5.61 10.09 7.60
C LYS A 61 -6.94 9.39 7.93
N SER A 62 -7.74 9.07 6.92
CA SER A 62 -9.02 8.36 7.10
C SER A 62 -8.86 6.94 7.67
N ASP A 63 -9.95 6.37 8.17
CA ASP A 63 -10.01 4.97 8.65
C ASP A 63 -9.66 3.96 7.55
N TYR A 64 -9.89 4.31 6.28
CA TYR A 64 -9.51 3.48 5.15
C TYR A 64 -8.00 3.39 4.93
N GLY A 65 -7.20 4.22 5.59
CA GLY A 65 -5.73 4.21 5.51
C GLY A 65 -5.07 3.03 6.23
N ARG A 66 -5.81 2.29 7.07
CA ARG A 66 -5.37 1.05 7.74
C ARG A 66 -6.29 -0.11 7.36
N GLY A 67 -5.69 -1.25 7.04
CA GLY A 67 -6.34 -2.51 6.62
C GLY A 67 -7.64 -2.34 5.84
N PHE A 68 -7.62 -1.42 4.88
CA PHE A 68 -8.73 -1.07 3.99
C PHE A 68 -10.02 -0.61 4.69
N GLY A 69 -9.94 -0.18 5.96
CA GLY A 69 -11.08 0.17 6.81
C GLY A 69 -11.88 -1.03 7.32
N LEU A 70 -11.53 -2.26 6.94
CA LEU A 70 -12.27 -3.47 7.30
C LEU A 70 -11.71 -4.13 8.57
N THR A 71 -10.39 -4.10 8.71
CA THR A 71 -9.67 -4.69 9.86
C THR A 71 -10.08 -4.07 11.19
N GLN A 72 -10.36 -2.77 11.21
CA GLN A 72 -10.86 -2.08 12.41
C GLN A 72 -12.21 -2.63 12.88
N HIS A 73 -13.09 -3.01 11.95
CA HIS A 73 -14.41 -3.57 12.29
C HIS A 73 -14.32 -5.03 12.75
N LEU A 74 -13.33 -5.78 12.28
CA LEU A 74 -13.17 -7.21 12.61
C LEU A 74 -12.33 -7.44 13.87
N PHE A 75 -11.27 -6.66 14.06
CA PHE A 75 -10.24 -6.88 15.09
C PHE A 75 -10.11 -5.72 16.09
N GLY A 76 -10.88 -4.65 15.90
CA GLY A 76 -10.78 -3.43 16.69
C GLY A 76 -9.58 -2.55 16.30
N PRO A 77 -9.58 -1.27 16.72
CA PRO A 77 -8.52 -0.32 16.39
C PRO A 77 -7.22 -0.56 17.18
N SER A 78 -7.27 -1.33 18.27
CA SER A 78 -6.22 -1.41 19.28
C SER A 78 -4.99 -2.22 18.89
N SER A 79 -5.06 -2.96 17.78
CA SER A 79 -4.04 -3.93 17.39
C SER A 79 -3.35 -3.50 16.10
N ASP A 80 -2.19 -2.85 16.18
CA ASP A 80 -1.42 -2.41 14.99
C ASP A 80 -1.07 -3.57 14.04
N TYR A 81 -0.86 -4.77 14.57
CA TYR A 81 -0.58 -5.97 13.77
C TYR A 81 -1.81 -6.45 12.99
N LEU A 82 -3.00 -6.36 13.57
CA LEU A 82 -4.26 -6.79 12.94
C LEU A 82 -4.94 -5.65 12.16
N ASN A 83 -4.50 -4.41 12.36
CA ASN A 83 -4.93 -3.22 11.65
C ASN A 83 -3.75 -2.45 11.03
N PRO A 84 -2.94 -3.10 10.16
CA PRO A 84 -1.73 -2.49 9.65
C PRO A 84 -2.04 -1.37 8.64
N PRO A 85 -1.16 -0.37 8.49
CA PRO A 85 -1.26 0.62 7.42
C PRO A 85 -1.34 -0.02 6.03
N ASN A 86 -2.14 0.51 5.12
CA ASN A 86 -2.26 -0.06 3.77
C ASN A 86 -0.92 -0.13 3.03
N GLY A 87 -0.03 0.83 3.29
CA GLY A 87 1.32 0.85 2.71
C GLY A 87 2.12 -0.41 3.04
N SER A 88 1.99 -0.98 4.24
CA SER A 88 2.71 -2.22 4.60
C SER A 88 2.15 -3.44 3.87
N ILE A 89 0.83 -3.51 3.67
CA ILE A 89 0.17 -4.54 2.86
C ILE A 89 0.69 -4.47 1.41
N GLY A 90 0.76 -3.25 0.86
CA GLY A 90 1.31 -3.01 -0.48
C GLY A 90 2.77 -3.45 -0.61
N ILE A 91 3.63 -3.15 0.37
CA ILE A 91 5.03 -3.60 0.40
C ILE A 91 5.11 -5.12 0.29
N VAL A 92 4.37 -5.84 1.15
CA VAL A 92 4.37 -7.31 1.13
C VAL A 92 3.89 -7.83 -0.23
N PHE A 93 2.81 -7.27 -0.77
CA PHE A 93 2.28 -7.66 -2.07
C PHE A 93 3.29 -7.48 -3.21
N TYR A 94 3.93 -6.31 -3.33
CA TYR A 94 4.88 -6.05 -4.41
C TYR A 94 6.20 -6.82 -4.25
N LEU A 95 6.64 -7.09 -3.02
CA LEU A 95 7.77 -7.98 -2.76
C LEU A 95 7.44 -9.41 -3.22
N LEU A 96 6.27 -9.95 -2.85
CA LEU A 96 5.83 -11.26 -3.31
C LEU A 96 5.80 -11.32 -4.83
N LEU A 97 5.28 -10.29 -5.52
CA LEU A 97 5.29 -10.23 -6.99
C LEU A 97 6.70 -10.24 -7.59
N LEU A 98 7.65 -9.50 -7.00
CA LEU A 98 9.05 -9.48 -7.46
C LEU A 98 9.73 -10.85 -7.30
N PHE A 99 9.44 -11.57 -6.21
CA PHE A 99 10.03 -12.88 -5.92
C PHE A 99 9.28 -14.06 -6.54
N SER A 100 8.02 -13.88 -6.97
CA SER A 100 7.20 -14.95 -7.55
C SER A 100 7.70 -15.48 -8.89
N CYS A 101 8.58 -14.73 -9.57
CA CYS A 101 9.12 -15.11 -10.88
C CYS A 101 10.65 -15.26 -10.79
N LYS A 102 11.08 -16.30 -10.07
CA LYS A 102 12.42 -16.90 -10.14
C LYS A 102 12.30 -18.33 -10.63
#